data_AF-R7AUZ1-F1
#
_entry.id   AF-R7AUZ1-F1
#
_cell.length_a   1.000
_cell.length_b   1.000
_cell.length_c   1.000
_cell.angle_alpha   90.00
_cell.angle_beta   90.00
_cell.angle_gamma   90.00
#
_symmetry.space_group_name_H-M   'P 1'
#
loop_
_entity.id
_entity.type
_entity.pdbx_description
1 polymer ?
#
loop_
_entity_poly.entity_id
_entity_poly.type
_entity_poly.pdbx_seq_one_letter_code
_entity_poly.pdbx_strand_id
1 'polypeptide(L)' 'MKAEEQEMQEGFQLEEAFEKLEKTVEALEREDISLEESFRIYQEGMELLKKCNLEIDQVEKKVLVLNEDGESHEF' A
#
# COMPACT_ATOMS: atom_id res chain seq x y z
N MET A 1 -20.81 -17.37 3.36
CA MET A 1 -21.08 -16.15 4.15
C MET A 1 -19.92 -15.79 5.07
N LYS A 2 -19.73 -16.35 6.28
CA LYS A 2 -18.57 -15.96 7.15
C LYS A 2 -17.18 -16.41 6.67
N ALA A 3 -17.11 -17.43 5.81
CA ALA A 3 -15.84 -17.97 5.30
C ALA A 3 -15.30 -17.18 4.09
N GLU A 4 -16.16 -16.51 3.34
CA GLU A 4 -15.75 -15.74 2.14
C GLU A 4 -15.23 -14.34 2.52
N GLU A 5 -15.64 -13.80 3.66
CA GLU A 5 -15.08 -12.53 4.20
C GLU A 5 -13.64 -12.69 4.73
N GLN A 6 -13.23 -13.90 5.12
CA GLN A 6 -11.88 -14.16 5.65
C GLN A 6 -10.82 -14.31 4.56
N GLU A 7 -11.16 -14.75 3.34
CA GLU A 7 -10.19 -14.88 2.25
C GLU A 7 -9.75 -13.53 1.66
N MET A 8 -10.54 -12.47 1.84
CA MET A 8 -10.19 -11.12 1.38
C MET A 8 -9.15 -10.42 2.29
N GLN A 9 -8.82 -10.99 3.45
CA GLN A 9 -7.89 -10.40 4.42
C GLN A 9 -6.41 -10.80 4.25
N GLU A 10 -6.07 -11.74 3.36
CA GLU A 10 -4.67 -12.11 3.09
C GLU A 10 -4.01 -11.29 1.94
N GLY A 11 -4.67 -10.22 1.49
CA GLY A 11 -4.16 -9.29 0.49
C GLY A 11 -3.25 -8.19 1.07
N PHE A 12 -2.48 -7.53 0.21
CA PHE A 12 -1.71 -6.35 0.59
C PHE A 12 -2.65 -5.23 1.08
N GLN A 13 -2.50 -4.81 2.35
CA GLN A 13 -3.34 -3.76 2.95
C GLN A 13 -2.63 -2.40 2.85
N LEU A 14 -3.32 -1.43 2.26
CA LEU A 14 -2.78 -0.08 2.04
C LEU A 14 -2.56 0.66 3.37
N GLU A 15 -3.44 0.47 4.35
CA GLU A 15 -3.37 1.06 5.68
C GLU A 15 -2.08 0.64 6.39
N GLU A 16 -1.79 -0.66 6.42
CA GLU A 16 -0.53 -1.17 6.99
C GLU A 16 0.70 -0.68 6.24
N ALA A 17 0.59 -0.52 4.92
CA ALA A 17 1.68 0.00 4.09
C ALA A 17 1.95 1.47 4.38
N PHE A 18 0.91 2.29 4.61
CA PHE A 18 1.06 3.67 5.02
C PHE A 18 1.68 3.79 6.42
N GLU A 19 1.26 2.97 7.39
CA GLU A 19 1.92 2.93 8.72
C GLU A 19 3.42 2.59 8.62
N LYS A 20 3.77 1.65 7.73
CA LYS A 20 5.18 1.28 7.49
C LYS A 20 5.94 2.42 6.81
N LEU A 21 5.32 3.17 5.90
CA LEU A 21 5.91 4.36 5.29
C LEU A 21 6.13 5.49 6.31
N GLU A 22 5.18 5.72 7.22
CA GLU A 22 5.35 6.69 8.31
C GLU A 22 6.55 6.32 9.19
N LYS A 23 6.64 5.05 9.62
CA LYS A 23 7.80 4.53 10.36
C LYS A 23 9.11 4.65 9.59
N THR A 24 9.06 4.52 8.27
CA THR A 24 10.23 4.70 7.39
C THR A 24 10.70 6.16 7.42
N VAL A 25 9.77 7.11 7.34
CA VAL A 25 10.08 8.55 7.45
C VAL A 25 10.63 8.88 8.82
N GLU A 26 9.98 8.44 9.89
CA GLU A 26 10.46 8.64 11.27
C GLU A 26 11.88 8.10 11.47
N ALA A 27 12.18 6.92 10.88
CA ALA A 27 13.51 6.34 10.97
C ALA A 27 14.56 7.17 10.20
N LEU A 28 14.21 7.71 9.03
CA LEU A 28 15.10 8.57 8.23
C LEU A 28 15.37 9.93 8.89
N GLU A 29 14.46 10.42 9.73
CA GLU A 29 14.61 11.69 10.46
C GLU A 29 15.47 11.59 11.72
N ARG A 30 15.87 10.38 12.12
CA ARG A 30 16.73 10.16 13.29
C ARG A 30 18.11 10.82 13.11
N GLU A 31 18.53 11.61 14.09
CA GLU A 31 19.83 12.29 14.07
C GLU A 31 21.03 11.33 14.07
N ASP A 32 20.84 10.10 14.57
CA ASP A 32 21.90 9.08 14.72
C ASP A 32 21.95 8.06 13.57
N ILE A 33 21.17 8.27 12.49
CA ILE A 33 21.14 7.35 11.36
C ILE A 33 22.46 7.41 10.56
N SER A 34 23.02 6.25 10.25
CA SER A 34 24.19 6.18 9.36
C SER A 34 23.78 6.34 7.89
N LEU A 35 24.70 6.77 7.04
CA LEU A 35 24.43 6.91 5.61
C LEU A 35 23.99 5.56 4.99
N GLU A 36 24.68 4.48 5.32
CA GLU A 36 24.35 3.14 4.82
C GLU A 36 22.95 2.67 5.26
N GLU A 37 22.61 2.93 6.52
CA GLU A 37 21.28 2.64 7.06
C GLU A 37 20.20 3.46 6.34
N SER A 38 20.45 4.76 6.13
CA SER A 38 19.52 5.64 5.43
C SER A 38 19.24 5.19 3.99
N PHE A 39 20.27 4.69 3.29
CA PHE A 39 20.10 4.12 1.95
C PHE A 39 19.24 2.86 1.97
N ARG A 40 19.46 1.96 2.93
CA ARG A 40 18.69 0.72 3.03
C ARG A 40 17.21 1.03 3.33
N ILE A 41 16.94 1.86 4.33
CA ILE A 41 15.58 2.26 4.72
C ILE A 41 14.88 2.99 3.56
N TYR A 42 15.58 3.88 2.87
CA TYR A 42 15.05 4.56 1.70
C TYR A 42 14.66 3.56 0.59
N GLN A 43 15.53 2.58 0.28
CA GLN A 43 15.21 1.55 -0.72
C GLN A 43 13.98 0.74 -0.34
N GLU A 44 13.89 0.29 0.92
CA GLU A 44 12.73 -0.43 1.44
C GLU A 44 11.44 0.42 1.32
N GLY A 45 11.52 1.71 1.68
CA GLY A 45 10.42 2.65 1.52
C GLY A 45 9.97 2.83 0.06
N MET A 46 10.92 2.90 -0.88
CA MET A 46 10.61 3.02 -2.31
C MET A 46 9.95 1.75 -2.87
N GLU A 47 10.40 0.57 -2.45
CA GLU A 47 9.76 -0.69 -2.84
C GLU A 47 8.33 -0.78 -2.30
N LEU A 48 8.12 -0.35 -1.05
CA LEU A 48 6.79 -0.31 -0.44
C LEU A 48 5.87 0.68 -1.16
N LEU A 49 6.35 1.89 -1.44
CA LEU A 49 5.60 2.90 -2.19
C LEU A 49 5.22 2.40 -3.59
N LYS A 50 6.11 1.66 -4.26
CA LYS A 50 5.80 1.03 -5.55
C LYS A 50 4.66 0.01 -5.45
N LYS A 51 4.62 -0.78 -4.37
CA LYS A 51 3.52 -1.72 -4.11
C LYS A 51 2.20 -0.98 -3.83
N CYS A 52 2.23 0.10 -3.06
CA CYS A 52 1.03 0.93 -2.83
C CYS A 52 0.44 1.44 -4.14
N ASN A 53 1.28 2.00 -5.01
CA ASN A 53 0.82 2.50 -6.32
C ASN A 53 0.21 1.39 -7.18
N LEU A 54 0.79 0.19 -7.17
CA LEU A 54 0.27 -0.95 -7.91
C LEU A 54 -1.09 -1.41 -7.39
N GLU A 55 -1.28 -1.44 -6.07
CA GLU A 55 -2.56 -1.83 -5.48
C GLU A 55 -3.65 -0.80 -5.79
N ILE A 56 -3.33 0.50 -5.68
CA ILE A 56 -4.26 1.58 -6.02
C ILE A 56 -4.69 1.48 -7.49
N ASP A 57 -3.74 1.31 -8.41
CA ASP A 57 -4.02 1.15 -9.85
C ASP A 57 -4.90 -0.09 -10.12
N GLN A 58 -4.72 -1.19 -9.37
CA GLN A 58 -5.60 -2.36 -9.48
C GLN A 58 -7.02 -2.07 -9.00
N VAL A 59 -7.18 -1.36 -7.88
CA VAL A 59 -8.49 -0.98 -7.37
C VAL A 59 -9.19 -0.02 -8.34
N GLU A 60 -8.49 1.00 -8.84
CA GLU A 60 -9.02 1.94 -9.84
C GLU A 60 -9.49 1.22 -11.10
N LYS A 61 -8.70 0.27 -11.63
CA LYS A 61 -9.10 -0.54 -12.79
C LYS A 61 -10.33 -1.39 -12.51
N LYS A 62 -10.42 -2.02 -11.33
CA LYS A 62 -11.61 -2.80 -10.95
C LYS A 62 -12.85 -1.92 -10.90
N VAL A 63 -12.74 -0.70 -10.38
CA VAL A 63 -13.83 0.30 -10.38
C VAL A 63 -14.21 0.69 -11.82
N LEU A 64 -13.25 0.93 -12.70
CA LEU A 64 -13.52 1.27 -14.11
C LEU A 64 -14.26 0.15 -14.87
N VAL A 65 -13.84 -1.12 -14.69
CA VAL A 65 -14.51 -2.26 -15.31
C VAL A 65 -15.96 -2.40 -14.84
N LEU A 66 -16.22 -2.21 -13.53
CA LEU A 66 -17.59 -2.18 -12.98
C LEU A 66 -18.45 -1.05 -13.58
N ASN A 67 -17.84 0.07 -13.97
CA ASN A 67 -18.52 1.17 -14.64
C ASN A 67 -18.82 0.89 -16.11
N GLU A 68 -17.97 0.12 -16.82
CA GLU A 68 -18.16 -0.24 -18.23
C GLU A 68 -19.11 -1.44 -18.43
N ASP A 69 -19.14 -2.39 -17.49
CA ASP A 69 -19.98 -3.60 -17.55
C ASP A 69 -21.39 -3.42 -16.90
N GLY A 70 -21.72 -2.22 -16.42
CA GLY A 70 -23.10 -1.81 -16.15
C GLY A 70 -23.65 -2.04 -14.73
N GLU A 71 -23.00 -1.41 -13.74
CA GLU A 71 -23.52 -0.94 -12.42
C GLU A 71 -22.73 -1.45 -11.19
N SER A 72 -21.94 -0.56 -10.57
CA SER A 72 -22.29 0.06 -9.26
C SER A 72 -21.34 1.21 -8.95
N HIS A 73 -21.91 2.40 -8.81
CA HIS A 73 -21.29 3.56 -8.17
C HIS A 73 -21.91 3.71 -6.79
N GLU A 74 -21.11 3.79 -5.72
CA GLU A 74 -21.38 4.72 -4.63
C GLU A 74 -20.09 5.00 -3.85
N PHE A 75 -19.80 6.30 -3.72
CA PHE A 75 -18.84 6.88 -2.79
C PHE A 75 -19.46 6.98 -1.40
#